data_AF-A0A9E1F323-F1
#
_entry.id   AF-A0A9E1F323-F1
#
_cell.length_a   1.000
_cell.length_b   1.000
_cell.length_c   1.000
_cell.angle_alpha   90.00
_cell.angle_beta   90.00
_cell.angle_gamma   90.00
#
_symmetry.space_group_name_H-M   'P 1'
#
loop_
_entity.id
_entity.type
_entity.pdbx_description
1 polymer ?
#
loop_
_entity_poly.entity_id
_entity_poly.type
_entity_poly.pdbx_seq_one_letter_code
_entity_poly.pdbx_strand_id
1 'polypeptide(L)'
;MFAVKYNGGNKSYFGCSDPDKLVRGQIYEVIAVNDRGWQTDYTLKGVVGQFNSVWFDKVNVHKAITNHQPSVGHSMVCTKVELVDGKIETTSWKTSTVMKSEEIEQDVFKVTTLNSIYMTMLIR
;
A
#
# COMPACT_ATOMS: atom_id res chain seq x y z
N MET A 1 9.33 1.08 6.22
CA MET A 1 7.91 0.71 6.33
C MET A 1 7.32 0.77 4.93
N PHE A 2 6.69 -0.30 4.45
CA PHE A 2 6.06 -0.34 3.14
C PHE A 2 4.77 -1.17 3.22
N ALA A 3 3.93 -1.07 2.20
CA ALA A 3 2.67 -1.79 2.14
C ALA A 3 2.76 -3.02 1.23
N VAL A 4 2.04 -4.07 1.59
CA VAL A 4 1.96 -5.32 0.83
C VAL A 4 0.52 -5.82 0.79
N LYS A 5 0.14 -6.52 -0.27
CA LYS A 5 -1.21 -7.05 -0.45
C LYS A 5 -1.19 -8.56 -0.28
N TYR A 6 -1.98 -9.09 0.64
CA TYR A 6 -2.01 -10.54 0.87
C TYR A 6 -2.61 -11.25 -0.35
N ASN A 7 -1.87 -12.19 -0.95
CA ASN A 7 -2.25 -12.84 -2.21
C ASN A 7 -2.97 -14.19 -2.01
N GLY A 8 -3.08 -14.67 -0.76
CA GLY A 8 -3.65 -15.97 -0.41
C GLY A 8 -2.61 -17.09 -0.25
N GLY A 9 -1.31 -16.75 -0.31
CA GLY A 9 -0.23 -17.69 -0.06
C GLY A 9 -0.20 -18.18 1.39
N ASN A 10 0.23 -19.42 1.58
CA ASN A 10 0.42 -20.04 2.89
C ASN A 10 1.66 -20.97 2.95
N LYS A 11 2.47 -21.00 1.89
CA LYS A 11 3.67 -21.85 1.79
C LYS A 11 4.84 -21.23 2.54
N SER A 12 5.52 -21.99 3.38
CA SER A 12 6.74 -21.54 4.04
C SER A 12 7.78 -22.65 4.12
N TYR A 13 9.04 -22.23 4.15
CA TYR A 13 10.19 -23.12 4.37
C TYR A 13 10.43 -23.31 5.87
N PHE A 14 10.34 -22.22 6.65
CA PHE A 14 10.32 -22.25 8.11
C PHE A 14 8.92 -22.00 8.65
N GLY A 15 8.67 -22.36 9.91
CA GLY A 15 7.39 -22.09 10.58
C GLY A 15 7.02 -20.60 10.54
N CYS A 16 5.80 -20.31 10.09
CA CYS A 16 5.16 -18.99 10.11
C CYS A 16 3.86 -19.05 10.93
N SER A 17 3.30 -17.88 11.23
CA SER A 17 1.97 -17.78 11.83
C SER A 17 0.87 -18.17 10.86
N ASP A 18 -0.26 -18.61 11.42
CA ASP A 18 -1.44 -19.02 10.65
C ASP A 18 -1.99 -17.86 9.79
N PRO A 19 -2.21 -18.08 8.47
CA PRO A 19 -2.78 -17.08 7.58
C PRO A 19 -4.26 -16.75 7.81
N ASP A 20 -5.00 -17.46 8.67
CA ASP A 20 -6.44 -17.22 8.92
C ASP A 20 -6.76 -15.80 9.41
N LYS A 21 -5.75 -15.09 9.93
CA LYS A 21 -5.87 -13.67 10.32
C LYS A 21 -5.72 -12.70 9.15
N LEU A 22 -5.40 -13.19 7.96
CA LEU A 22 -5.15 -12.41 6.76
C LEU A 22 -6.34 -12.54 5.79
N VAL A 23 -6.78 -11.41 5.24
CA VAL A 23 -7.87 -11.35 4.26
C VAL A 23 -7.26 -11.19 2.88
N ARG A 24 -7.55 -12.12 1.97
CA ARG A 24 -7.01 -12.08 0.61
C ARG A 24 -7.40 -10.78 -0.09
N GLY A 25 -6.41 -10.12 -0.69
CA GLY A 25 -6.57 -8.82 -1.36
C GLY A 25 -6.47 -7.61 -0.43
N GLN A 26 -6.47 -7.80 0.89
CA GLN A 26 -6.27 -6.70 1.83
C GLN A 26 -4.82 -6.23 1.82
N ILE A 27 -4.65 -4.92 1.92
CA ILE A 27 -3.35 -4.25 2.02
C ILE A 27 -2.98 -4.11 3.51
N TYR A 28 -1.77 -4.55 3.84
CA TYR A 28 -1.20 -4.49 5.18
C TYR A 28 0.07 -3.64 5.18
N GLU A 29 0.34 -3.01 6.33
CA GLU A 29 1.54 -2.23 6.56
C GLU A 29 2.61 -3.10 7.24
N VAL A 30 3.79 -3.22 6.62
CA VAL A 30 4.92 -4.01 7.16
C VAL A 30 5.72 -3.15 8.13
N ILE A 31 5.78 -3.58 9.40
CA ILE A 31 6.47 -2.89 10.49
C ILE A 31 7.85 -3.46 10.80
N ALA A 32 8.10 -4.74 10.48
CA ALA A 32 9.40 -5.37 10.63
C ALA A 32 9.63 -6.42 9.56
N VAL A 33 10.90 -6.60 9.19
CA VAL A 33 11.38 -7.59 8.23
C VAL A 33 12.44 -8.43 8.92
N ASN A 34 12.27 -9.75 8.89
CA ASN A 34 13.23 -10.71 9.41
C ASN A 34 13.75 -11.58 8.27
N ASP A 35 14.97 -11.32 7.80
CA ASP A 35 15.61 -12.12 6.77
C ASP A 35 16.31 -13.33 7.39
N ARG A 36 15.93 -14.53 6.94
CA ARG A 36 16.43 -15.83 7.41
C ARG A 36 17.20 -16.56 6.29
N GLY A 37 17.66 -15.83 5.27
CA GLY A 37 18.39 -16.35 4.12
C GLY A 37 17.46 -16.95 3.06
N TRP A 38 16.87 -18.12 3.35
CA TRP A 38 15.97 -18.81 2.41
C TRP A 38 14.50 -18.38 2.53
N GLN A 39 14.19 -17.54 3.51
CA GLN A 39 12.85 -17.02 3.76
C GLN A 39 12.96 -15.64 4.39
N THR A 40 12.07 -14.73 4.02
CA THR A 40 11.93 -13.43 4.68
C THR A 40 10.56 -13.38 5.33
N ASP A 41 10.50 -13.07 6.62
CA ASP A 41 9.24 -12.98 7.36
C ASP A 41 8.88 -11.51 7.63
N TYR A 42 7.62 -11.16 7.43
CA TYR A 42 7.04 -9.86 7.69
C TYR A 42 6.24 -9.87 8.98
N THR A 43 6.43 -8.83 9.78
CA THR A 43 5.50 -8.47 10.87
C THR A 43 4.60 -7.35 10.37
N LEU A 44 3.28 -7.52 10.51
CA LEU A 44 2.29 -6.58 10.00
C LEU A 44 1.71 -5.74 11.13
N LYS A 45 1.44 -4.47 10.87
CA LYS A 45 0.81 -3.58 11.85
C LYS A 45 -0.58 -4.09 12.22
N GLY A 46 -0.82 -4.26 13.52
CA GLY A 46 -2.13 -4.68 14.05
C GLY A 46 -2.46 -6.15 13.84
N VAL A 47 -1.54 -6.97 13.32
CA VAL A 47 -1.73 -8.42 13.17
C VAL A 47 -0.65 -9.15 13.96
N VAL A 48 -1.08 -9.96 14.94
CA VAL A 48 -0.16 -10.76 15.75
C VAL A 48 0.33 -11.95 14.94
N GLY A 49 1.61 -11.94 14.59
CA GLY A 49 2.30 -13.05 13.92
C GLY A 49 3.46 -12.59 13.04
N GLN A 50 4.13 -13.59 12.46
CA GLN A 50 5.13 -13.42 11.41
C GLN A 50 4.72 -14.23 10.19
N PHE A 51 4.74 -13.58 9.02
CA PHE A 51 4.16 -14.12 7.80
C PHE A 51 5.20 -14.12 6.69
N ASN A 52 5.32 -15.20 5.94
CA ASN A 52 6.31 -15.28 4.87
C ASN A 52 6.05 -14.21 3.80
N SER A 53 7.09 -13.50 3.37
CA SER A 53 7.03 -12.42 2.40
C SER A 53 6.39 -12.83 1.07
N VAL A 54 6.58 -14.09 0.65
CA VAL A 54 6.03 -14.61 -0.61
C VAL A 54 4.50 -14.71 -0.62
N TRP A 55 3.87 -14.56 0.55
CA TRP A 55 2.41 -14.52 0.68
C TRP A 55 1.82 -13.18 0.27
N PHE A 56 2.65 -12.22 -0.14
CA PHE A 56 2.20 -10.88 -0.45
C PHE A 56 2.73 -10.36 -1.79
N ASP A 57 1.87 -9.64 -2.49
CA ASP A 57 2.23 -8.85 -3.65
C ASP A 57 2.71 -7.46 -3.19
N LYS A 58 3.69 -6.90 -3.90
CA LYS A 58 4.16 -5.53 -3.66
C LYS A 58 3.04 -4.54 -3.99
N VAL A 59 2.81 -3.58 -3.09
CA VAL A 59 1.89 -2.46 -3.34
C VAL A 59 2.70 -1.23 -3.72
N ASN A 60 2.37 -0.64 -4.87
CA ASN A 60 2.97 0.61 -5.29
C ASN A 60 2.39 1.78 -4.48
N VAL A 61 3.27 2.66 -4.02
CA VAL A 61 2.93 3.90 -3.33
C VAL A 61 3.33 5.05 -4.23
N HIS A 62 2.36 5.87 -4.63
CA HIS A 62 2.58 7.03 -5.49
C HIS A 62 2.42 8.33 -4.68
N LYS A 63 3.10 9.38 -5.11
CA LYS A 63 2.82 10.75 -4.67
C LYS A 63 1.88 11.38 -5.68
N ALA A 64 0.88 12.11 -5.21
CA ALA A 64 -0.09 12.73 -6.08
C ALA A 64 -0.58 14.08 -5.56
N ILE A 65 -1.10 14.87 -6.48
CA ILE A 65 -1.76 16.15 -6.23
C ILE A 65 -3.16 16.08 -6.84
N THR A 66 -4.18 16.57 -6.16
CA THR A 66 -5.55 16.63 -6.67
C THR A 66 -6.20 17.95 -6.29
N ASN A 67 -7.23 18.34 -7.03
CA ASN A 67 -8.11 19.48 -6.77
C ASN A 67 -9.47 19.05 -6.20
N HIS A 68 -9.69 17.74 -6.02
CA HIS A 68 -10.92 17.19 -5.49
C HIS A 68 -10.64 16.28 -4.32
N GLN A 69 -11.39 16.45 -3.22
CA GLN A 69 -11.24 15.60 -2.05
C GLN A 69 -11.46 14.12 -2.43
N PRO A 70 -10.53 13.20 -2.10
CA PRO A 70 -10.68 11.80 -2.46
C PRO A 70 -11.86 11.16 -1.71
N SER A 71 -12.76 10.51 -2.45
CA SER A 71 -13.98 9.90 -1.91
C SER A 71 -14.02 8.39 -2.12
N VAL A 72 -14.40 7.65 -1.07
CA VAL A 72 -14.53 6.19 -1.11
C VAL A 72 -15.63 5.80 -2.13
N GLY A 73 -15.39 4.71 -2.85
CA GLY A 73 -16.30 4.20 -3.88
C GLY A 73 -16.13 4.84 -5.26
N HIS A 74 -15.30 5.89 -5.38
CA HIS A 74 -15.06 6.60 -6.63
C HIS A 74 -13.59 6.52 -7.04
N SER A 75 -13.31 6.70 -8.34
CA SER A 75 -11.95 6.93 -8.81
C SER A 75 -11.54 8.38 -8.52
N MET A 76 -10.28 8.59 -8.14
CA MET A 76 -9.69 9.91 -7.99
C MET A 76 -9.01 10.34 -9.29
N VAL A 77 -9.23 11.59 -9.70
CA VAL A 77 -8.44 12.26 -10.74
C VAL A 77 -7.35 13.05 -10.04
N CYS A 78 -6.11 12.87 -10.46
CA CYS A 78 -4.95 13.47 -9.83
C CYS A 78 -3.77 13.60 -10.80
N THR A 79 -2.79 14.41 -10.44
CA THR A 79 -1.47 14.43 -11.07
C THR A 79 -0.50 13.60 -10.23
N LYS A 80 0.03 12.50 -10.77
CA LYS A 80 1.14 11.77 -10.15
C LYS A 80 2.42 12.58 -10.24
N VAL A 81 3.22 12.53 -9.18
CA VAL A 81 4.53 13.19 -9.11
C VAL A 81 5.60 12.15 -8.88
N GLU A 82 6.56 12.05 -9.80
CA GLU A 82 7.63 11.05 -9.78
C GLU A 82 8.99 11.73 -9.93
N LEU A 83 10.03 11.13 -9.34
CA LEU A 83 11.41 11.56 -9.52
C LEU A 83 12.08 10.59 -10.50
N VAL A 84 12.33 11.05 -11.71
CA VAL A 84 12.95 10.26 -12.79
C VAL A 84 14.26 10.95 -13.16
N ASP A 85 15.38 10.23 -13.03
CA ASP A 85 16.73 10.73 -13.32
C ASP A 85 17.05 12.09 -12.65
N GLY A 86 16.59 12.26 -11.40
CA GLY A 86 16.80 13.48 -10.62
C GLY A 86 15.89 14.66 -11.01
N LYS A 87 14.98 14.48 -11.97
CA LYS A 87 13.99 15.47 -12.40
C LYS A 87 12.61 15.10 -11.90
N ILE A 88 11.83 16.12 -11.55
CA ILE A 88 10.43 15.94 -11.20
C ILE A 88 9.63 15.82 -12.50
N GLU A 89 8.97 14.68 -12.68
CA GLU A 89 8.01 14.45 -13.76
C GLU A 89 6.60 14.37 -13.20
N THR A 90 5.64 14.90 -13.96
CA THR A 90 4.23 14.93 -13.56
C THR A 90 3.35 14.33 -14.64
N THR A 91 2.45 13.42 -14.25
CA THR A 91 1.55 12.74 -15.18
C THR A 91 0.11 12.84 -14.70
N SER A 92 -0.79 13.36 -15.54
CA SER A 92 -2.24 13.32 -15.30
C SER A 92 -2.72 11.87 -15.21
N TRP A 93 -3.51 11.56 -14.19
CA TRP A 93 -3.84 10.19 -13.84
C TRP A 93 -5.27 10.04 -13.30
N LYS A 94 -5.83 8.86 -13.51
CA LYS A 94 -7.08 8.42 -12.88
C LYS A 94 -6.84 7.10 -12.15
N THR A 95 -7.14 7.07 -10.86
CA THR A 95 -6.92 5.87 -10.05
C THR A 95 -7.99 4.81 -10.29
N SER A 96 -7.71 3.57 -9.86
CA SER A 96 -8.80 2.62 -9.55
C SER A 96 -9.65 3.14 -8.39
N THR A 97 -10.76 2.45 -8.11
CA THR A 97 -11.69 2.78 -7.02
C THR A 97 -10.94 2.98 -5.70
N VAL A 98 -11.22 4.10 -5.04
CA VAL A 98 -10.77 4.40 -3.69
C VAL A 98 -11.52 3.50 -2.72
N MET A 99 -10.77 2.70 -1.98
CA MET A 99 -11.28 1.78 -0.95
C MET A 99 -11.23 2.42 0.44
N LYS A 100 -10.26 3.31 0.66
CA LYS A 100 -10.08 4.04 1.93
C LYS A 100 -9.43 5.39 1.66
N SER A 101 -9.87 6.43 2.36
CA SER A 101 -9.26 7.76 2.34
C SER A 101 -9.10 8.21 3.78
N GLU A 102 -7.87 8.53 4.18
CA GLU A 102 -7.52 8.98 5.54
C GLU A 102 -6.76 10.30 5.43
N GLU A 103 -7.28 11.36 6.02
CA GLU A 103 -6.52 12.61 6.18
C GLU A 103 -5.49 12.40 7.28
N ILE A 104 -4.20 12.53 6.94
CA ILE A 104 -3.08 12.31 7.87
C ILE A 104 -2.46 13.62 8.34
N GLU A 105 -2.68 14.69 7.58
CA GLU A 105 -2.33 16.08 7.87
C GLU A 105 -3.28 16.98 7.07
N GLN A 106 -3.39 18.26 7.42
CA GLN A 106 -4.30 19.18 6.74
C GLN A 106 -4.11 19.13 5.21
N ASP A 107 -5.18 18.79 4.50
CA ASP A 107 -5.21 18.65 3.03
C ASP A 107 -4.21 17.59 2.48
N VAL A 108 -3.71 16.68 3.31
CA VAL A 108 -2.85 15.54 2.91
C VAL A 108 -3.53 14.22 3.27
N PHE A 109 -3.79 13.41 2.26
CA PHE A 109 -4.54 12.17 2.36
C PHE A 109 -3.68 10.95 2.02
N LYS A 110 -3.78 9.91 2.83
CA LYS A 110 -3.41 8.55 2.44
C LYS A 110 -4.62 7.88 1.78
N VAL A 111 -4.58 7.75 0.46
CA VAL A 111 -5.66 7.18 -0.34
C VAL A 111 -5.29 5.75 -0.73
N THR A 112 -6.01 4.78 -0.19
CA THR A 112 -5.86 3.37 -0.56
C THR A 112 -6.87 3.04 -1.67
N THR A 113 -6.37 2.58 -2.80
CA THR A 113 -7.17 2.13 -3.93
C THR A 113 -7.09 0.61 -4.06
N LEU A 114 -7.86 0.01 -4.98
CA LEU A 114 -7.82 -1.43 -5.22
C LEU A 114 -6.39 -1.99 -5.43
N ASN A 115 -5.52 -1.23 -6.10
CA ASN A 115 -4.22 -1.72 -6.56
C ASN A 115 -3.01 -1.00 -5.95
N SER A 116 -3.20 0.19 -5.38
CA SER A 116 -2.08 1.07 -5.01
C SER A 116 -2.48 2.04 -3.90
N ILE A 117 -1.48 2.61 -3.24
CA ILE A 117 -1.66 3.70 -2.29
C ILE A 117 -1.18 5.00 -2.93
N TYR A 118 -1.89 6.08 -2.68
CA TYR A 118 -1.53 7.43 -3.11
C TYR A 118 -1.42 8.34 -1.90
N MET A 119 -0.23 8.90 -1.68
CA MET A 119 -0.01 10.01 -0.75
C MET A 119 -0.37 11.29 -1.50
N THR A 120 -1.54 11.84 -1.20
CA THR A 120 -2.21 12.83 -2.04
C THR A 120 -2.35 14.15 -1.33
N MET A 121 -1.83 15.22 -1.92
CA MET A 121 -2.08 16.59 -1.48
C MET A 121 -3.30 17.15 -2.21
N LEU A 122 -4.27 17.68 -1.47
CA LEU A 122 -5.39 18.44 -1.98
C LEU A 122 -4.96 19.91 -2.11
N ILE A 123 -5.07 20.47 -3.31
CA ILE A 123 -4.81 21.88 -3.58
C ILE A 123 -6.13 22.52 -4.02
N ARG A 124 -6.50 23.61 -3.36
CA ARG A 124 -7.75 24.36 -3.62
C ARG A 124 -7.47 25.64 -4.38
#